data_AF-A0A2V9MHQ3-F1
#
_entry.id   AF-A0A2V9MHQ3-F1
#
_cell.length_a   1.000
_cell.length_b   1.000
_cell.length_c   1.000
_cell.angle_alpha   90.00
_cell.angle_beta   90.00
_cell.angle_gamma   90.00
#
_symmetry.space_group_name_H-M   'P 1'
#
loop_
_entity.id
_entity.type
_entity.pdbx_description
1 polymer ?
#
loop_
_entity_poly.entity_id
_entity_poly.type
_entity_poly.pdbx_seq_one_letter_code
_entity_poly.pdbx_strand_id
1 'polypeptide(L)'
;MGTARFEGGRLPSFECTPLVVDGVLYLSTPSSRVIALESETGKEIWKFDPHSGKSGKRPFWAHRGVAYWEGISDRKRVERRILLGTSDGKLMSLDATNGKPVVSFGRKGEVNLREGVADQWPSMIYSMTSPPAIYKDLVICGAQVPEFPARGPSGDIRAFDVRTGKLIWRFHTVPRPGETGHETWEGDSWRERTGVNVWSIMSVDVERGIVFLPIGSPAHDFYGGDRKGQNLFGNSLVALNAATGKLLWYYQMVHHDLWDYDLPAQPCLLTVRKDGRELPAVGQVTKMGFIFVLDRLTGNPLFPVEERAVPQSKIPGEATWPTQPFPLRPPPLSRQQPVAREEISKVTPESNQYCTELFDKIVNGGIYTPLGFGLTTFFPGTLGGATWSGASFDPRTGYLYVNANEAGALGAMKAQSPDSPVPFRRTSPRGEYARFWDQNEWPCQQPPWGTLNAID
;
A
#
# COMPACT_ATOMS: atom_id res chain seq x y z
N MET A 1 10.42 14.52 14.31
CA MET A 1 10.28 13.18 14.94
C MET A 1 11.67 12.71 15.34
N GLY A 2 11.96 12.62 16.64
CA GLY A 2 13.27 12.21 17.14
C GLY A 2 13.52 10.73 16.85
N THR A 3 14.58 10.43 16.09
CA THR A 3 15.03 9.06 15.86
C THR A 3 16.01 8.66 16.97
N ALA A 4 15.56 7.85 17.92
CA ALA A 4 16.48 7.17 18.82
C ALA A 4 17.29 6.13 18.01
N ARG A 5 18.62 6.22 18.06
CA ARG A 5 19.53 5.21 17.52
C ARG A 5 19.89 4.24 18.64
N PHE A 6 19.79 2.93 18.37
CA PHE A 6 20.46 1.89 19.15
C PHE A 6 21.54 1.24 18.29
N GLU A 7 22.57 0.68 18.92
CA GLU A 7 23.62 -0.09 18.25
C GLU A 7 23.00 -1.25 17.46
N GLY A 8 23.00 -1.15 16.13
CA GLY A 8 22.48 -2.20 15.22
C GLY A 8 21.65 -1.71 14.03
N GLY A 9 21.27 -0.43 13.94
CA GLY A 9 20.62 0.14 12.76
C GLY A 9 19.54 1.18 13.08
N ARG A 10 18.92 1.71 12.02
CA ARG A 10 17.78 2.64 12.14
C ARG A 10 16.53 1.83 12.51
N LEU A 11 15.89 2.15 13.64
CA LEU A 11 14.59 1.56 13.97
C LEU A 11 13.57 1.94 12.89
N PRO A 12 12.71 1.00 12.44
CA PRO A 12 11.61 1.33 11.55
C PRO A 12 10.68 2.38 12.18
N SER A 13 10.01 3.16 11.33
CA SER A 13 8.99 4.12 11.76
C SER A 13 7.89 3.43 12.58
N PHE A 14 7.40 4.14 13.61
CA PHE A 14 6.27 3.67 14.41
C PHE A 14 4.97 4.12 13.73
N GLU A 15 4.38 3.24 12.90
CA GLU A 15 3.22 3.55 12.05
C GLU A 15 1.87 3.13 12.64
N CYS A 16 1.86 2.62 13.87
CA CYS A 16 0.65 2.06 14.49
C CYS A 16 -0.43 3.13 14.73
N THR A 17 -1.66 2.86 14.29
CA THR A 17 -2.87 3.49 14.82
C THR A 17 -3.45 2.61 15.94
N PRO A 18 -3.39 3.04 17.21
CA PRO A 18 -3.93 2.24 18.31
C PRO A 18 -5.45 2.10 18.26
N LEU A 19 -5.98 1.01 18.81
CA LEU A 19 -7.42 0.83 19.05
C LEU A 19 -7.73 1.09 20.52
N VAL A 20 -8.85 1.75 20.82
CA VAL A 20 -9.39 1.82 22.20
C VAL A 20 -10.75 1.14 22.22
N VAL A 21 -10.90 0.12 23.05
CA VAL A 21 -12.17 -0.61 23.25
C VAL A 21 -12.36 -0.82 24.75
N ASP A 22 -13.52 -0.41 25.28
CA ASP A 22 -13.88 -0.56 26.69
C ASP A 22 -12.80 -0.11 27.68
N GLY A 23 -12.15 1.05 27.42
CA GLY A 23 -11.10 1.62 28.29
C GLY A 23 -9.72 0.96 28.16
N VAL A 24 -9.54 0.05 27.21
CA VAL A 24 -8.26 -0.60 26.93
C VAL A 24 -7.71 -0.13 25.59
N LEU A 25 -6.48 0.38 25.59
CA LEU A 25 -5.73 0.78 24.41
C LEU A 25 -4.83 -0.37 23.93
N TYR A 26 -5.02 -0.82 22.70
CA TYR A 26 -4.22 -1.86 22.05
C TYR A 26 -3.33 -1.25 20.97
N LEU A 27 -2.03 -1.56 21.01
CA LEU A 27 -1.08 -1.10 19.99
C LEU A 27 -0.13 -2.22 19.57
N SER A 28 0.30 -2.15 18.32
CA SER A 28 1.34 -3.01 17.76
C SER A 28 2.67 -2.28 17.66
N THR A 29 3.78 -3.02 17.66
CA THR A 29 5.13 -2.46 17.49
C THR A 29 5.75 -2.92 16.16
N PRO A 30 6.84 -2.27 15.68
CA PRO A 30 7.60 -2.72 14.51
C PRO A 30 8.17 -4.15 14.59
N SER A 31 8.05 -4.78 15.75
CA SER A 31 8.55 -6.12 16.02
C SER A 31 7.41 -7.16 16.11
N SER A 32 6.21 -6.80 15.64
CA SER A 32 4.95 -7.57 15.73
C SER A 32 4.49 -7.90 17.16
N ARG A 33 5.01 -7.21 18.19
CA ARG A 33 4.43 -7.29 19.54
C ARG A 33 3.10 -6.57 19.62
N VAL A 34 2.21 -7.04 20.48
CA VAL A 34 1.00 -6.34 20.88
C VAL A 34 1.09 -5.98 22.35
N ILE A 35 0.69 -4.76 22.70
CA ILE A 35 0.66 -4.27 24.06
C ILE A 35 -0.76 -3.73 24.31
N ALA A 36 -1.35 -4.15 25.43
CA ALA A 36 -2.60 -3.61 25.94
C ALA A 36 -2.33 -2.75 27.17
N LEU A 37 -2.86 -1.54 27.17
CA LEU A 37 -2.69 -0.54 28.20
C LEU A 37 -4.05 -0.08 28.73
N GLU A 38 -4.13 0.30 30.01
CA GLU A 38 -5.21 1.14 30.50
C GLU A 38 -5.19 2.46 29.71
N SER A 39 -6.29 2.85 29.05
CA SER A 39 -6.26 3.98 28.10
C SER A 39 -6.01 5.33 28.74
N GLU A 40 -6.35 5.49 30.03
CA GLU A 40 -6.19 6.75 30.77
C GLU A 40 -4.81 6.90 31.41
N THR A 41 -4.22 5.79 31.88
CA THR A 41 -2.98 5.81 32.69
C THR A 41 -1.75 5.35 31.90
N GLY A 42 -1.94 4.62 30.79
CA GLY A 42 -0.87 3.99 30.04
C GLY A 42 -0.25 2.79 30.74
N LYS A 43 -0.83 2.29 31.84
CA LYS A 43 -0.33 1.13 32.57
C LYS A 43 -0.51 -0.16 31.76
N GLU A 44 0.55 -0.96 31.67
CA GLU A 44 0.53 -2.25 30.97
C GLU A 44 -0.44 -3.22 31.66
N ILE A 45 -1.43 -3.69 30.90
CA ILE A 45 -2.34 -4.77 31.31
C ILE A 45 -1.72 -6.12 30.92
N TRP A 46 -1.32 -6.25 29.65
CA TRP A 46 -0.61 -7.41 29.13
C TRP A 46 0.21 -7.03 27.91
N LYS A 47 1.19 -7.88 27.59
CA LYS A 47 1.93 -7.83 26.33
C LYS A 47 2.07 -9.23 25.73
N PHE A 48 2.09 -9.27 24.40
CA PHE A 48 2.30 -10.49 23.63
C PHE A 48 3.50 -10.31 22.69
N ASP A 49 4.36 -11.33 22.65
CA ASP A 49 5.51 -11.38 21.74
C ASP A 49 5.45 -12.67 20.88
N PRO A 50 5.14 -12.58 19.57
CA PRO A 50 5.04 -13.75 18.68
C PRO A 50 6.36 -14.48 18.46
N HIS A 51 7.49 -13.89 18.88
CA HIS A 51 8.82 -14.46 18.75
C HIS A 51 9.45 -14.82 20.10
N SER A 52 8.68 -14.75 21.20
CA SER A 52 9.16 -15.18 22.52
C SER A 52 9.68 -16.62 22.48
N GLY A 53 10.89 -16.86 23.00
CA GLY A 53 11.52 -18.18 23.06
C GLY A 53 12.02 -18.73 21.71
N LYS A 54 11.91 -17.97 20.60
CA LYS A 54 12.47 -18.39 19.32
C LYS A 54 13.92 -17.94 19.18
N SER A 55 14.78 -18.83 18.68
CA SER A 55 16.15 -18.52 18.26
C SER A 55 16.18 -17.92 16.85
N GLY A 56 17.09 -16.98 16.58
CA GLY A 56 17.32 -16.41 15.26
C GLY A 56 17.12 -14.90 15.20
N LYS A 57 17.34 -14.32 14.02
CA LYS A 57 17.19 -12.87 13.82
C LYS A 57 15.72 -12.50 13.81
N ARG A 58 15.32 -11.63 14.74
CA ARG A 58 13.96 -11.09 14.80
C ARG A 58 13.70 -10.16 13.61
N PRO A 59 12.59 -10.33 12.87
CA PRO A 59 12.16 -9.35 11.89
C PRO A 59 11.73 -8.04 12.57
N PHE A 60 12.19 -6.91 12.04
CA PHE A 60 11.75 -5.57 12.43
C PHE A 60 11.32 -4.82 11.18
N TRP A 61 10.07 -4.40 11.12
CA TRP A 61 9.53 -3.62 10.02
C TRP A 61 8.33 -2.77 10.46
N ALA A 62 7.91 -1.81 9.65
CA ALA A 62 6.72 -1.01 9.97
C ALA A 62 5.48 -1.90 10.19
N HIS A 63 4.67 -1.54 11.20
CA HIS A 63 3.44 -2.25 11.55
C HIS A 63 2.34 -1.25 11.95
N ARG A 64 1.17 -1.33 11.29
CA ARG A 64 0.17 -0.24 11.29
C ARG A 64 -0.97 -0.40 12.27
N GLY A 65 -1.08 -1.53 12.94
CA GLY A 65 -2.08 -1.72 13.99
C GLY A 65 -2.53 -3.15 14.15
N VAL A 66 -3.57 -3.32 14.94
CA VAL A 66 -4.27 -4.58 15.17
C VAL A 66 -5.74 -4.42 14.79
N ALA A 67 -6.47 -5.52 14.64
CA ALA A 67 -7.92 -5.52 14.49
C ALA A 67 -8.59 -6.07 15.76
N TYR A 68 -9.78 -5.58 16.07
CA TYR A 68 -10.62 -6.09 17.15
C TYR A 68 -11.82 -6.83 16.55
N TRP A 69 -12.17 -7.96 17.15
CA TRP A 69 -13.40 -8.67 16.84
C TRP A 69 -14.11 -9.04 18.15
N GLU A 70 -15.43 -8.88 18.16
CA GLU A 70 -16.30 -9.34 19.23
C GLU A 70 -17.46 -10.14 18.66
N GLY A 71 -17.79 -11.23 19.32
CA GLY A 71 -18.95 -12.04 18.99
C GLY A 71 -19.42 -12.90 20.13
N ILE A 72 -20.57 -13.56 19.95
CA ILE A 72 -21.13 -14.47 20.94
C ILE A 72 -20.75 -15.90 20.55
N SER A 73 -20.18 -16.66 21.50
CA SER A 73 -19.88 -18.08 21.34
C SER A 73 -21.15 -18.95 21.41
N ASP A 74 -21.05 -20.21 20.98
CA ASP A 74 -22.13 -21.21 21.10
C ASP A 74 -22.62 -21.36 22.55
N ARG A 75 -21.74 -21.09 23.53
CA ARG A 75 -22.05 -21.12 24.96
C ARG A 75 -22.62 -19.81 25.50
N LYS A 76 -23.08 -18.91 24.62
CA LYS A 76 -23.63 -17.58 24.95
C LYS A 76 -22.67 -16.68 25.75
N ARG A 77 -21.35 -16.88 25.58
CA ARG A 77 -20.32 -16.01 26.17
C ARG A 77 -19.78 -15.05 25.12
N VAL A 78 -19.56 -13.81 25.51
CA VAL A 78 -18.86 -12.82 24.68
C VAL A 78 -17.40 -13.28 24.51
N GLU A 79 -16.97 -13.39 23.26
CA GLU A 79 -15.57 -13.61 22.89
C GLU A 79 -15.03 -12.32 22.30
N ARG A 80 -13.84 -11.91 22.75
CA ARG A 80 -13.15 -10.71 22.30
C ARG A 80 -11.75 -11.08 21.85
N ARG A 81 -11.41 -10.71 20.62
CA ARG A 81 -10.15 -11.10 19.99
C ARG A 81 -9.41 -9.88 19.47
N ILE A 82 -8.09 -9.89 19.67
CA ILE A 82 -7.16 -9.01 18.97
C ILE A 82 -6.48 -9.83 17.88
N LEU A 83 -6.61 -9.40 16.63
CA LEU A 83 -6.03 -10.05 15.46
C LEU A 83 -4.88 -9.19 14.91
N LEU A 84 -3.78 -9.83 14.54
CA LEU A 84 -2.65 -9.15 13.89
C LEU A 84 -1.93 -10.02 12.89
N GLY A 85 -1.31 -9.36 11.92
CA GLY A 85 -0.30 -9.93 11.05
C GLY A 85 1.08 -9.93 11.70
N THR A 86 1.97 -10.78 11.23
CA THR A 86 3.38 -10.73 11.62
C THR A 86 4.28 -10.56 10.41
N SER A 87 5.48 -10.02 10.67
CA SER A 87 6.49 -9.82 9.63
C SER A 87 7.01 -11.14 9.02
N ASP A 88 6.80 -12.28 9.67
CA ASP A 88 7.10 -13.63 9.17
C ASP A 88 5.89 -14.35 8.56
N GLY A 89 4.79 -13.64 8.30
CA GLY A 89 3.67 -14.17 7.52
C GLY A 89 2.72 -15.05 8.32
N LYS A 90 2.44 -14.67 9.57
CA LYS A 90 1.40 -15.32 10.39
C LYS A 90 0.23 -14.38 10.65
N LEU A 91 -0.95 -14.95 10.78
CA LEU A 91 -2.12 -14.29 11.37
C LEU A 91 -2.29 -14.85 12.78
N MET A 92 -2.23 -13.98 13.77
CA MET A 92 -2.38 -14.33 15.19
C MET A 92 -3.77 -13.93 15.69
N SER A 93 -4.35 -14.73 16.58
CA SER A 93 -5.56 -14.40 17.33
C SER A 93 -5.27 -14.46 18.82
N LEU A 94 -5.44 -13.34 19.51
CA LEU A 94 -5.19 -13.20 20.95
C LEU A 94 -6.50 -12.93 21.69
N ASP A 95 -6.67 -13.46 22.89
CA ASP A 95 -7.73 -13.07 23.81
C ASP A 95 -7.50 -11.61 24.25
N ALA A 96 -8.48 -10.74 24.02
CA ALA A 96 -8.35 -9.31 24.30
C ALA A 96 -8.12 -9.00 25.79
N THR A 97 -8.55 -9.87 26.71
CA THR A 97 -8.47 -9.65 28.16
C THR A 97 -7.10 -9.95 28.74
N ASN A 98 -6.37 -10.90 28.16
CA ASN A 98 -5.15 -11.43 28.76
C ASN A 98 -3.98 -11.63 27.78
N GLY A 99 -4.18 -11.35 26.49
CA GLY A 99 -3.15 -11.41 25.47
C GLY A 99 -2.68 -12.82 25.09
N LYS A 100 -3.30 -13.88 25.63
CA LYS A 100 -2.92 -15.26 25.31
C LYS A 100 -3.45 -15.65 23.93
N PRO A 101 -2.70 -16.44 23.14
CA PRO A 101 -3.20 -16.99 21.88
C PRO A 101 -4.48 -17.81 22.08
N VAL A 102 -5.48 -17.58 21.23
CA VAL A 102 -6.75 -18.32 21.25
C VAL A 102 -6.53 -19.71 20.68
N VAL A 103 -6.48 -20.73 21.54
CA VAL A 103 -6.09 -22.10 21.17
C VAL A 103 -6.92 -22.71 20.04
N SER A 104 -8.20 -22.33 19.92
CA SER A 104 -9.10 -22.83 18.88
C SER A 104 -8.87 -22.23 17.49
N PHE A 105 -8.03 -21.21 17.37
CA PHE A 105 -7.77 -20.52 16.10
C PHE A 105 -6.54 -21.09 15.41
N GLY A 106 -6.69 -21.60 14.18
CA GLY A 106 -5.61 -22.19 13.39
C GLY A 106 -4.85 -23.28 14.17
N ARG A 107 -3.52 -23.20 14.16
CA ARG A 107 -2.64 -24.06 14.94
C ARG A 107 -2.29 -23.36 16.26
N LYS A 108 -3.16 -23.52 17.27
CA LYS A 108 -2.97 -23.00 18.65
C LYS A 108 -2.80 -21.47 18.73
N GLY A 109 -3.63 -20.73 18.00
CA GLY A 109 -3.68 -19.27 18.00
C GLY A 109 -3.00 -18.60 16.80
N GLU A 110 -2.49 -19.37 15.84
CA GLU A 110 -1.85 -18.85 14.63
C GLU A 110 -2.30 -19.57 13.35
N VAL A 111 -2.43 -18.81 12.26
CA VAL A 111 -2.53 -19.31 10.89
C VAL A 111 -1.25 -18.94 10.15
N ASN A 112 -0.62 -19.90 9.48
CA ASN A 112 0.51 -19.63 8.59
C ASN A 112 -0.02 -19.06 7.26
N LEU A 113 0.11 -17.75 7.05
CA LEU A 113 -0.37 -17.10 5.83
C LEU A 113 0.49 -17.48 4.62
N ARG A 114 1.67 -18.10 4.79
CA ARG A 114 2.51 -18.49 3.65
C ARG A 114 1.94 -19.70 2.89
N GLU A 115 1.17 -20.56 3.57
CA GLU A 115 0.62 -21.79 2.99
C GLU A 115 -0.29 -21.46 1.79
N GLY A 116 0.00 -22.08 0.63
CA GLY A 116 -0.79 -21.95 -0.61
C GLY A 116 -0.50 -20.71 -1.46
N VAL A 117 0.40 -19.82 -1.02
CA VAL A 117 0.79 -18.60 -1.75
C VAL A 117 2.29 -18.37 -1.84
N ALA A 118 3.09 -18.97 -0.96
CA ALA A 118 4.54 -18.82 -0.91
C ALA A 118 5.29 -20.16 -0.82
N ASP A 119 4.62 -21.29 -1.12
CA ASP A 119 5.17 -22.64 -0.92
C ASP A 119 6.44 -22.89 -1.75
N GLN A 120 6.46 -22.39 -2.99
CA GLN A 120 7.63 -22.45 -3.88
C GLN A 120 8.72 -21.43 -3.52
N TRP A 121 8.42 -20.53 -2.58
CA TRP A 121 9.22 -19.35 -2.28
C TRP A 121 9.47 -19.20 -0.76
N PRO A 122 9.98 -20.24 -0.08
CA PRO A 122 10.03 -20.29 1.38
C PRO A 122 10.94 -19.23 2.01
N SER A 123 11.94 -18.74 1.26
CA SER A 123 12.89 -17.72 1.71
C SER A 123 12.49 -16.29 1.33
N MET A 124 11.48 -16.10 0.48
CA MET A 124 11.07 -14.77 0.05
C MET A 124 10.15 -14.10 1.06
N ILE A 125 10.18 -12.76 1.04
CA ILE A 125 9.36 -11.92 1.91
C ILE A 125 7.88 -12.28 1.70
N TYR A 126 7.21 -12.55 2.81
CA TYR A 126 5.75 -12.60 2.87
C TYR A 126 5.39 -12.16 4.27
N SER A 127 4.90 -10.95 4.41
CA SER A 127 4.62 -10.32 5.70
C SER A 127 3.24 -9.68 5.66
N MET A 128 2.65 -9.43 6.83
CA MET A 128 1.44 -8.62 6.93
C MET A 128 1.74 -7.45 7.87
N THR A 129 1.86 -6.26 7.27
CA THR A 129 2.30 -5.02 7.95
C THR A 129 1.13 -4.13 8.36
N SER A 130 -0.05 -4.37 7.80
CA SER A 130 -1.29 -3.65 8.10
C SER A 130 -2.28 -4.57 8.82
N PRO A 131 -3.17 -4.03 9.66
CA PRO A 131 -4.21 -4.83 10.32
C PRO A 131 -5.12 -5.50 9.27
N PRO A 132 -5.62 -6.72 9.54
CA PRO A 132 -6.61 -7.34 8.69
C PRO A 132 -7.95 -6.58 8.79
N ALA A 133 -8.78 -6.68 7.76
CA ALA A 133 -10.16 -6.18 7.82
C ALA A 133 -11.08 -7.22 8.46
N ILE A 134 -12.07 -6.75 9.22
CA ILE A 134 -13.07 -7.60 9.86
C ILE A 134 -14.42 -7.37 9.20
N TYR A 135 -15.09 -8.46 8.82
CA TYR A 135 -16.47 -8.43 8.36
C TYR A 135 -17.25 -9.61 8.97
N LYS A 136 -18.15 -9.31 9.92
CA LYS A 136 -18.84 -10.34 10.72
C LYS A 136 -17.80 -11.28 11.35
N ASP A 137 -17.91 -12.59 11.07
CA ASP A 137 -16.99 -13.61 11.59
C ASP A 137 -15.84 -13.93 10.61
N LEU A 138 -15.51 -13.01 9.69
CA LEU A 138 -14.38 -13.13 8.77
C LEU A 138 -13.26 -12.15 9.13
N VAL A 139 -12.03 -12.65 9.05
CA VAL A 139 -10.79 -11.87 9.06
C VAL A 139 -10.16 -11.93 7.67
N ILE A 140 -10.09 -10.78 7.01
CA ILE A 140 -9.65 -10.62 5.62
C ILE A 140 -8.23 -10.06 5.62
N CYS A 141 -7.31 -10.79 5.00
CA CYS A 141 -5.89 -10.52 5.03
C CYS A 141 -5.35 -10.14 3.66
N GLY A 142 -4.60 -9.05 3.61
CA GLY A 142 -3.63 -8.76 2.56
C GLY A 142 -2.23 -9.25 2.93
N ALA A 143 -1.22 -8.76 2.22
CA ALA A 143 0.18 -9.02 2.50
C ALA A 143 1.09 -8.00 1.81
N GLN A 144 2.31 -7.84 2.33
CA GLN A 144 3.45 -7.36 1.57
C GLN A 144 4.21 -8.58 1.02
N VAL A 145 4.54 -8.51 -0.26
CA VAL A 145 5.32 -9.49 -1.02
C VAL A 145 6.50 -8.75 -1.69
N PRO A 146 7.50 -9.45 -2.26
CA PRO A 146 8.68 -8.78 -2.81
C PRO A 146 8.33 -7.87 -3.99
N GLU A 147 8.98 -6.70 -4.05
CA GLU A 147 8.97 -5.80 -5.21
C GLU A 147 9.97 -6.25 -6.31
N PHE A 148 10.91 -7.13 -5.96
CA PHE A 148 11.88 -7.76 -6.86
C PHE A 148 12.29 -9.14 -6.31
N PRO A 149 12.51 -10.17 -7.15
CA PRO A 149 12.33 -10.21 -8.61
C PRO A 149 10.85 -10.31 -9.04
N ALA A 150 10.61 -10.37 -10.35
CA ALA A 150 9.30 -10.51 -10.99
C ALA A 150 8.44 -11.70 -10.50
N ARG A 151 9.09 -12.82 -10.18
CA ARG A 151 8.43 -14.03 -9.70
C ARG A 151 8.57 -14.15 -8.20
N GLY A 152 7.50 -14.56 -7.51
CA GLY A 152 7.54 -14.77 -6.07
C GLY A 152 6.21 -15.14 -5.45
N PRO A 153 6.09 -14.99 -4.12
CA PRO A 153 4.85 -15.22 -3.41
C PRO A 153 3.69 -14.41 -4.00
N SER A 154 2.52 -15.03 -4.07
CA SER A 154 1.31 -14.37 -4.56
C SER A 154 0.76 -13.36 -3.53
N GLY A 155 0.35 -12.20 -4.01
CA GLY A 155 -0.30 -11.13 -3.23
C GLY A 155 -1.80 -11.34 -2.94
N ASP A 156 -2.31 -12.55 -3.13
CA ASP A 156 -3.75 -12.84 -3.12
C ASP A 156 -4.42 -12.53 -1.78
N ILE A 157 -5.64 -12.00 -1.87
CA ILE A 157 -6.45 -11.66 -0.70
C ILE A 157 -7.21 -12.89 -0.24
N ARG A 158 -7.15 -13.16 1.07
CA ARG A 158 -7.76 -14.34 1.67
C ARG A 158 -8.56 -13.96 2.89
N ALA A 159 -9.74 -14.55 3.03
CA ALA A 159 -10.53 -14.46 4.25
C ALA A 159 -10.51 -15.78 5.01
N PHE A 160 -10.35 -15.67 6.31
CA PHE A 160 -10.40 -16.79 7.23
C PHE A 160 -11.57 -16.59 8.20
N ASP A 161 -12.13 -17.69 8.65
CA ASP A 161 -13.07 -17.68 9.77
C ASP A 161 -12.33 -17.21 11.03
N VAL A 162 -12.82 -16.15 11.67
CA VAL A 162 -12.13 -15.50 12.81
C VAL A 162 -12.08 -16.38 14.05
N ARG A 163 -12.92 -17.42 14.13
CA ARG A 163 -13.03 -18.31 15.28
C ARG A 163 -12.04 -19.47 15.19
N THR A 164 -11.95 -20.05 14.01
CA THR A 164 -11.24 -21.31 13.71
C THR A 164 -9.96 -21.12 12.89
N GLY A 165 -9.80 -19.99 12.20
CA GLY A 165 -8.68 -19.75 11.28
C GLY A 165 -8.78 -20.51 9.96
N LYS A 166 -9.93 -21.13 9.65
CA LYS A 166 -10.13 -21.85 8.40
C LYS A 166 -10.24 -20.87 7.23
N LEU A 167 -9.54 -21.14 6.12
CA LEU A 167 -9.71 -20.38 4.87
C LEU A 167 -11.15 -20.54 4.34
N ILE A 168 -11.82 -19.41 4.10
CA ILE A 168 -13.19 -19.36 3.59
C ILE A 168 -13.21 -19.03 2.10
N TRP A 169 -12.48 -18.00 1.70
CA TRP A 169 -12.36 -17.63 0.29
C TRP A 169 -10.98 -17.04 -0.01
N ARG A 170 -10.60 -17.10 -1.29
CA ARG A 170 -9.39 -16.51 -1.87
C ARG A 170 -9.79 -15.73 -3.12
N PHE A 171 -9.26 -14.53 -3.27
CA PHE A 171 -9.35 -13.73 -4.48
C PHE A 171 -7.96 -13.65 -5.11
N HIS A 172 -7.85 -14.06 -6.37
CA HIS A 172 -6.61 -13.97 -7.14
C HIS A 172 -6.43 -12.54 -7.63
N THR A 173 -5.42 -11.84 -7.11
CA THR A 173 -5.16 -10.45 -7.51
C THR A 173 -4.44 -10.36 -8.85
N VAL A 174 -3.68 -11.42 -9.19
CA VAL A 174 -3.23 -11.73 -10.54
C VAL A 174 -4.18 -12.80 -11.12
N PRO A 175 -5.08 -12.45 -12.06
CA PRO A 175 -6.12 -13.34 -12.55
C PRO A 175 -5.57 -14.55 -13.31
N ARG A 176 -6.16 -15.71 -13.06
CA ARG A 176 -5.86 -16.98 -13.73
C ARG A 176 -6.72 -17.17 -14.98
N PRO A 177 -6.38 -18.13 -15.87
CA PRO A 177 -7.19 -18.42 -17.04
C PRO A 177 -8.68 -18.63 -16.69
N GLY A 178 -9.56 -17.87 -17.34
CA GLY A 178 -11.00 -17.88 -17.09
C GLY A 178 -11.50 -16.86 -16.07
N GLU A 179 -10.61 -16.13 -15.40
CA GLU A 179 -10.95 -15.05 -14.47
C GLU A 179 -10.89 -13.68 -15.15
N THR A 180 -11.71 -12.74 -14.69
CA THR A 180 -11.75 -11.36 -15.21
C THR A 180 -10.38 -10.69 -15.11
N GLY A 181 -9.91 -10.09 -16.20
CA GLY A 181 -8.65 -9.35 -16.27
C GLY A 181 -7.45 -10.20 -16.68
N HIS A 182 -7.61 -11.52 -16.81
CA HIS A 182 -6.54 -12.42 -17.24
C HIS A 182 -5.99 -12.06 -18.63
N GLU A 183 -6.87 -11.66 -19.54
CA GLU A 183 -6.55 -11.24 -20.90
C GLU A 183 -5.62 -10.03 -20.97
N THR A 184 -5.44 -9.31 -19.86
CA THR A 184 -4.54 -8.16 -19.77
C THR A 184 -3.09 -8.51 -19.45
N TRP A 185 -2.78 -9.81 -19.33
CA TRP A 185 -1.43 -10.33 -19.14
C TRP A 185 -0.99 -11.08 -20.39
N GLU A 186 0.02 -10.58 -21.08
CA GLU A 186 0.54 -11.24 -22.28
C GLU A 186 1.23 -12.57 -21.92
N GLY A 187 0.87 -13.63 -22.64
CA GLY A 187 1.47 -14.96 -22.51
C GLY A 187 1.41 -15.50 -21.08
N ASP A 188 2.57 -15.88 -20.55
CA ASP A 188 2.71 -16.46 -19.21
C ASP A 188 3.16 -15.44 -18.15
N SER A 189 3.07 -14.13 -18.43
CA SER A 189 3.55 -13.09 -17.51
C SER A 189 2.83 -13.03 -16.16
N TRP A 190 1.62 -13.60 -16.09
CA TRP A 190 0.81 -13.76 -14.87
C TRP A 190 1.32 -14.90 -13.96
N ARG A 191 2.06 -15.88 -14.48
CA ARG A 191 2.45 -17.06 -13.72
C ARG A 191 3.48 -16.69 -12.66
N GLU A 192 3.19 -17.11 -11.42
CA GLU A 192 4.08 -16.91 -10.26
C GLU A 192 4.47 -15.44 -10.03
N ARG A 193 3.65 -14.51 -10.53
CA ARG A 193 3.87 -13.07 -10.41
C ARG A 193 3.70 -12.63 -8.95
N THR A 194 4.68 -11.85 -8.46
CA THR A 194 4.58 -11.12 -7.19
C THR A 194 4.15 -9.66 -7.44
N GLY A 195 3.98 -8.89 -6.36
CA GLY A 195 3.29 -7.61 -6.36
C GLY A 195 1.78 -7.83 -6.41
N VAL A 196 1.05 -6.84 -6.94
CA VAL A 196 -0.42 -6.86 -7.07
C VAL A 196 -1.09 -7.23 -5.74
N ASN A 197 -0.50 -6.77 -4.64
CA ASN A 197 -0.86 -7.13 -3.28
C ASN A 197 -1.57 -5.97 -2.58
N VAL A 198 -2.21 -6.26 -1.45
CA VAL A 198 -2.71 -5.24 -0.53
C VAL A 198 -1.81 -5.22 0.69
N TRP A 199 -0.76 -4.41 0.66
CA TRP A 199 0.10 -4.18 1.83
C TRP A 199 -0.48 -3.13 2.78
N SER A 200 -1.39 -2.28 2.29
CA SER A 200 -2.04 -1.23 3.06
C SER A 200 -3.33 -1.71 3.75
N ILE A 201 -4.07 -0.77 4.34
CA ILE A 201 -5.29 -0.98 5.10
C ILE A 201 -6.48 -1.08 4.12
N MET A 202 -7.36 -2.04 4.36
CA MET A 202 -8.63 -2.21 3.61
C MET A 202 -9.78 -1.49 4.32
N SER A 203 -10.81 -1.11 3.56
CA SER A 203 -12.07 -0.57 4.12
C SER A 203 -13.23 -1.53 3.89
N VAL A 204 -14.22 -1.50 4.77
CA VAL A 204 -15.41 -2.36 4.70
C VAL A 204 -16.68 -1.52 4.85
N ASP A 205 -17.58 -1.58 3.86
CA ASP A 205 -18.98 -1.15 4.03
C ASP A 205 -19.73 -2.31 4.68
N VAL A 206 -19.81 -2.27 6.02
CA VAL A 206 -20.40 -3.35 6.83
C VAL A 206 -21.89 -3.54 6.53
N GLU A 207 -22.61 -2.44 6.26
CA GLU A 207 -24.04 -2.47 5.95
C GLU A 207 -24.30 -3.25 4.65
N ARG A 208 -23.48 -3.02 3.62
CA ARG A 208 -23.66 -3.65 2.29
C ARG A 208 -22.86 -4.91 2.09
N GLY A 209 -21.93 -5.22 3.00
CA GLY A 209 -21.06 -6.38 2.89
C GLY A 209 -20.05 -6.27 1.75
N ILE A 210 -19.45 -5.09 1.58
CA ILE A 210 -18.44 -4.83 0.55
C ILE A 210 -17.10 -4.58 1.23
N VAL A 211 -16.05 -5.27 0.78
CA VAL A 211 -14.66 -4.97 1.14
C VAL A 211 -13.97 -4.30 -0.05
N PHE A 212 -13.23 -3.23 0.22
CA PHE A 212 -12.48 -2.46 -0.76
C PHE A 212 -10.99 -2.71 -0.60
N LEU A 213 -10.35 -3.11 -1.69
CA LEU A 213 -8.97 -3.55 -1.77
C LEU A 213 -8.15 -2.49 -2.55
N PRO A 214 -7.30 -1.70 -1.88
CA PRO A 214 -6.35 -0.83 -2.56
C PRO A 214 -5.16 -1.68 -3.03
N ILE A 215 -5.22 -2.18 -4.27
CA ILE A 215 -4.19 -3.09 -4.81
C ILE A 215 -2.98 -2.30 -5.32
N GLY A 216 -1.79 -2.76 -4.94
CA GLY A 216 -0.49 -2.22 -5.36
C GLY A 216 -0.10 -2.57 -6.79
N SER A 217 1.11 -2.16 -7.15
CA SER A 217 1.71 -2.34 -8.46
C SER A 217 2.16 -3.79 -8.71
N PRO A 218 2.17 -4.26 -9.96
CA PRO A 218 2.82 -5.52 -10.33
C PRO A 218 4.34 -5.41 -10.21
N ALA A 219 4.96 -6.42 -9.60
CA ALA A 219 6.42 -6.52 -9.66
C ALA A 219 6.87 -6.88 -11.08
N HIS A 220 8.05 -6.46 -11.56
CA HIS A 220 8.94 -5.50 -10.90
C HIS A 220 8.48 -4.05 -11.15
N ASP A 221 8.67 -3.18 -10.16
CA ASP A 221 8.06 -1.85 -10.13
C ASP A 221 8.52 -0.92 -11.26
N PHE A 222 9.80 -0.99 -11.64
CA PHE A 222 10.42 -0.01 -12.55
C PHE A 222 10.81 -0.59 -13.92
N TYR A 223 10.45 -1.85 -14.20
CA TYR A 223 10.64 -2.46 -15.51
C TYR A 223 9.47 -3.38 -15.86
N GLY A 224 8.77 -3.08 -16.96
CA GLY A 224 7.55 -3.79 -17.39
C GLY A 224 7.71 -4.69 -18.60
N GLY A 225 8.93 -4.90 -19.11
CA GLY A 225 9.16 -5.66 -20.35
C GLY A 225 8.77 -7.14 -20.29
N ASP A 226 8.72 -7.74 -19.09
CA ASP A 226 8.34 -9.13 -18.86
C ASP A 226 6.84 -9.32 -18.58
N ARG A 227 6.06 -8.23 -18.56
CA ARG A 227 4.63 -8.22 -18.22
C ARG A 227 3.81 -7.29 -19.11
N LYS A 228 3.90 -7.45 -20.42
CA LYS A 228 3.14 -6.61 -21.35
C LYS A 228 1.63 -6.73 -21.14
N GLY A 229 0.91 -5.62 -21.36
CA GLY A 229 -0.54 -5.49 -21.14
C GLY A 229 -0.90 -4.60 -19.95
N GLN A 230 -2.20 -4.44 -19.67
CA GLN A 230 -2.67 -3.54 -18.58
C GLN A 230 -2.35 -4.07 -17.18
N ASN A 231 -2.10 -5.38 -17.05
CA ASN A 231 -1.72 -6.04 -15.80
C ASN A 231 -2.77 -5.94 -14.67
N LEU A 232 -4.05 -6.18 -14.98
CA LEU A 232 -5.11 -6.18 -13.97
C LEU A 232 -4.88 -7.29 -12.92
N PHE A 233 -5.11 -7.09 -11.63
CA PHE A 233 -5.72 -5.91 -11.00
C PHE A 233 -4.68 -4.94 -10.39
N GLY A 234 -3.48 -4.82 -10.98
CA GLY A 234 -2.45 -3.88 -10.55
C GLY A 234 -2.97 -2.45 -10.48
N ASN A 235 -2.57 -1.71 -9.45
CA ASN A 235 -2.90 -0.29 -9.23
C ASN A 235 -4.41 -0.02 -9.30
N SER A 236 -5.22 -0.96 -8.83
CA SER A 236 -6.68 -0.91 -8.93
C SER A 236 -7.35 -0.87 -7.56
N LEU A 237 -8.42 -0.09 -7.45
CA LEU A 237 -9.37 -0.27 -6.36
C LEU A 237 -10.35 -1.37 -6.75
N VAL A 238 -10.34 -2.47 -5.99
CA VAL A 238 -11.23 -3.62 -6.23
C VAL A 238 -12.27 -3.71 -5.11
N ALA A 239 -13.54 -3.86 -5.47
CA ALA A 239 -14.62 -4.12 -4.53
C ALA A 239 -15.07 -5.57 -4.63
N LEU A 240 -15.06 -6.28 -3.49
CA LEU A 240 -15.54 -7.66 -3.39
C LEU A 240 -16.74 -7.74 -2.45
N ASN A 241 -17.59 -8.74 -2.68
CA ASN A 241 -18.50 -9.21 -1.65
C ASN A 241 -17.65 -9.75 -0.48
N ALA A 242 -17.74 -9.12 0.68
CA ALA A 242 -16.89 -9.44 1.82
C ALA A 242 -17.11 -10.86 2.36
N ALA A 243 -18.33 -11.42 2.20
CA ALA A 243 -18.65 -12.76 2.66
C ALA A 243 -18.11 -13.86 1.74
N THR A 244 -18.03 -13.61 0.43
CA THR A 244 -17.75 -14.66 -0.57
C THR A 244 -16.47 -14.44 -1.37
N GLY A 245 -15.86 -13.26 -1.31
CA GLY A 245 -14.71 -12.89 -2.13
C GLY A 245 -15.05 -12.66 -3.62
N LYS A 246 -16.34 -12.63 -3.99
CA LYS A 246 -16.77 -12.44 -5.37
C LYS A 246 -16.53 -10.99 -5.80
N LEU A 247 -15.91 -10.81 -6.97
CA LEU A 247 -15.75 -9.51 -7.60
C LEU A 247 -17.10 -8.82 -7.84
N LEU A 248 -17.23 -7.59 -7.37
CA LEU A 248 -18.37 -6.71 -7.65
C LEU A 248 -18.02 -5.74 -8.77
N TRP A 249 -16.91 -5.02 -8.62
CA TRP A 249 -16.36 -4.10 -9.60
C TRP A 249 -14.89 -3.82 -9.31
N TYR A 250 -14.18 -3.24 -10.28
CA TYR A 250 -12.84 -2.71 -10.10
C TYR A 250 -12.67 -1.40 -10.89
N TYR A 251 -11.73 -0.56 -10.46
CA TYR A 251 -11.30 0.62 -11.19
C TYR A 251 -9.77 0.73 -11.16
N GLN A 252 -9.13 0.63 -12.33
CA GLN A 252 -7.67 0.73 -12.45
C GLN A 252 -7.24 2.20 -12.55
N MET A 253 -6.29 2.62 -11.72
CA MET A 253 -5.84 4.01 -11.62
C MET A 253 -4.47 4.26 -12.26
N VAL A 254 -3.72 3.19 -12.57
CA VAL A 254 -2.51 3.25 -13.39
C VAL A 254 -2.48 2.04 -14.30
N HIS A 255 -2.35 2.27 -15.61
CA HIS A 255 -2.19 1.21 -16.60
C HIS A 255 -0.71 0.85 -16.74
N HIS A 256 -0.36 -0.44 -16.68
CA HIS A 256 1.01 -0.91 -16.87
C HIS A 256 2.04 -0.10 -16.07
N ASP A 257 1.90 -0.07 -14.74
CA ASP A 257 2.72 0.77 -13.87
C ASP A 257 4.22 0.54 -14.06
N LEU A 258 5.02 1.61 -14.04
CA LEU A 258 6.50 1.59 -14.11
C LEU A 258 7.13 2.49 -13.03
N TRP A 259 6.35 2.88 -12.02
CA TRP A 259 6.67 4.00 -11.13
C TRP A 259 6.54 3.69 -9.64
N ASP A 260 6.13 2.47 -9.28
CA ASP A 260 5.76 2.12 -7.90
C ASP A 260 4.60 3.01 -7.40
N TYR A 261 3.57 3.20 -8.24
CA TYR A 261 2.38 3.99 -7.88
C TYR A 261 1.26 3.14 -7.27
N ASP A 262 1.61 2.37 -6.23
CA ASP A 262 0.64 1.66 -5.40
C ASP A 262 -0.50 2.56 -4.91
N LEU A 263 -1.65 1.95 -4.63
CA LEU A 263 -2.70 2.55 -3.82
C LEU A 263 -2.32 2.40 -2.34
N PRO A 264 -1.88 3.47 -1.66
CA PRO A 264 -1.08 3.31 -0.46
C PRO A 264 -1.91 3.28 0.82
N ALA A 265 -3.22 3.51 0.77
CA ALA A 265 -4.05 3.77 1.95
C ALA A 265 -5.46 3.20 1.84
N GLN A 266 -6.14 3.15 2.99
CA GLN A 266 -7.55 2.78 3.09
C GLN A 266 -8.43 3.68 2.22
N PRO A 267 -9.31 3.11 1.38
CA PRO A 267 -10.32 3.89 0.68
C PRO A 267 -11.31 4.53 1.67
N CYS A 268 -11.56 5.83 1.59
CA CYS A 268 -12.49 6.53 2.48
C CYS A 268 -13.93 6.36 2.01
N LEU A 269 -14.78 5.74 2.82
CA LEU A 269 -16.23 5.70 2.57
C LEU A 269 -16.81 7.07 2.91
N LEU A 270 -17.38 7.75 1.92
CA LEU A 270 -17.85 9.13 2.05
C LEU A 270 -19.19 9.33 1.33
N THR A 271 -19.78 10.50 1.53
CA THR A 271 -21.03 10.92 0.87
C THR A 271 -20.74 12.15 0.03
N VAL A 272 -20.98 12.07 -1.28
CA VAL A 272 -20.87 13.23 -2.18
C VAL A 272 -22.25 13.87 -2.33
N ARG A 273 -22.35 15.17 -2.06
CA ARG A 273 -23.56 15.95 -2.32
C ARG A 273 -23.46 16.57 -3.71
N LYS A 274 -24.30 16.12 -4.64
CA LYS A 274 -24.31 16.59 -6.03
C LYS A 274 -25.74 16.73 -6.53
N ASP A 275 -26.07 17.90 -7.06
CA ASP A 275 -27.40 18.23 -7.62
C ASP A 275 -28.56 17.93 -6.65
N GLY A 276 -28.36 18.24 -5.36
CA GLY A 276 -29.34 17.98 -4.30
C GLY A 276 -29.48 16.52 -3.87
N ARG A 277 -28.65 15.61 -4.41
CA ARG A 277 -28.63 14.19 -4.05
C ARG A 277 -27.40 13.84 -3.23
N GLU A 278 -27.58 12.92 -2.29
CA GLU A 278 -26.48 12.27 -1.56
C GLU A 278 -26.09 10.97 -2.28
N LEU A 279 -24.85 10.90 -2.76
CA LEU A 279 -24.31 9.77 -3.50
C LEU A 279 -23.35 8.98 -2.60
N PRO A 280 -23.53 7.65 -2.46
CA PRO A 280 -22.62 6.83 -1.68
C PRO A 280 -21.31 6.67 -2.45
N ALA A 281 -20.22 7.20 -1.90
CA ALA A 281 -18.95 7.28 -2.59
C ALA A 281 -17.83 6.60 -1.82
N VAL A 282 -16.76 6.29 -2.56
CA VAL A 282 -15.48 5.87 -2.03
C VAL A 282 -14.40 6.75 -2.64
N GLY A 283 -13.61 7.39 -1.80
CA GLY A 283 -12.46 8.20 -2.19
C GLY A 283 -11.17 7.42 -2.00
N GLN A 284 -10.42 7.19 -3.08
CA GLN A 284 -9.08 6.62 -3.03
C GLN A 284 -8.04 7.71 -3.21
N VAL A 285 -7.26 7.96 -2.16
CA VAL A 285 -6.03 8.76 -2.25
C VAL A 285 -4.91 7.89 -2.81
N THR A 286 -4.02 8.47 -3.62
CA THR A 286 -3.05 7.70 -4.42
C THR A 286 -1.62 8.22 -4.31
N LYS A 287 -0.62 7.36 -4.57
CA LYS A 287 0.78 7.79 -4.68
C LYS A 287 0.99 8.80 -5.82
N MET A 288 0.14 8.79 -6.85
CA MET A 288 0.14 9.80 -7.91
C MET A 288 -0.19 11.21 -7.41
N GLY A 289 -0.69 11.36 -6.18
CA GLY A 289 -1.18 12.65 -5.68
C GLY A 289 -2.56 13.01 -6.23
N PHE A 290 -3.28 12.05 -6.82
CA PHE A 290 -4.68 12.22 -7.18
C PHE A 290 -5.61 11.63 -6.11
N ILE A 291 -6.87 12.06 -6.16
CA ILE A 291 -7.98 11.41 -5.48
C ILE A 291 -8.96 10.96 -6.54
N PHE A 292 -9.25 9.67 -6.57
CA PHE A 292 -10.33 9.11 -7.40
C PHE A 292 -11.57 8.95 -6.53
N VAL A 293 -12.65 9.61 -6.91
CA VAL A 293 -13.94 9.53 -6.20
C VAL A 293 -14.90 8.72 -7.04
N LEU A 294 -15.23 7.52 -6.56
CA LEU A 294 -16.06 6.55 -7.27
C LEU A 294 -17.39 6.36 -6.53
N ASP A 295 -18.45 6.04 -7.27
CA ASP A 295 -19.65 5.46 -6.70
C ASP A 295 -19.27 4.12 -6.07
N ARG A 296 -19.49 3.96 -4.76
CA ARG A 296 -18.96 2.79 -4.05
C ARG A 296 -19.69 1.48 -4.37
N LEU A 297 -20.83 1.55 -5.06
CA LEU A 297 -21.61 0.36 -5.44
C LEU A 297 -21.26 -0.13 -6.85
N THR A 298 -20.84 0.78 -7.73
CA THR A 298 -20.63 0.48 -9.15
C THR A 298 -19.18 0.65 -9.61
N GLY A 299 -18.35 1.38 -8.86
CA GLY A 299 -16.98 1.71 -9.25
C GLY A 299 -16.87 2.83 -10.30
N ASN A 300 -17.99 3.39 -10.74
CA ASN A 300 -18.00 4.46 -11.73
C ASN A 300 -17.48 5.77 -11.12
N PRO A 301 -16.61 6.54 -11.81
CA PRO A 301 -16.21 7.86 -11.36
C PRO A 301 -17.40 8.83 -11.19
N LEU A 302 -17.44 9.54 -10.06
CA LEU A 302 -18.45 10.59 -9.82
C LEU A 302 -18.07 11.94 -10.44
N PHE A 303 -16.79 12.10 -10.78
CA PHE A 303 -16.23 13.23 -11.50
C PHE A 303 -15.53 12.75 -12.78
N PRO A 304 -15.41 13.61 -13.81
CA PRO A 304 -14.75 13.22 -15.05
C PRO A 304 -13.29 12.78 -14.82
N VAL A 305 -12.90 11.73 -15.54
CA VAL A 305 -11.52 11.23 -15.64
C VAL A 305 -11.16 11.20 -17.12
N GLU A 306 -10.03 11.81 -17.48
CA GLU A 306 -9.54 11.84 -18.85
C GLU A 306 -8.40 10.86 -19.04
N GLU A 307 -8.44 10.09 -20.12
CA GLU A 307 -7.26 9.37 -20.62
C GLU A 307 -6.36 10.35 -21.39
N ARG A 308 -5.16 10.58 -20.89
CA ARG A 308 -4.18 11.49 -21.54
C ARG A 308 -2.98 10.71 -22.01
N ALA A 309 -2.48 11.04 -23.20
CA ALA A 309 -1.25 10.47 -23.72
C ALA A 309 -0.07 10.77 -22.79
N VAL A 310 0.77 9.78 -22.53
CA VAL A 310 1.95 9.90 -21.66
C VAL A 310 3.24 9.53 -22.40
N PRO A 311 4.42 9.97 -21.95
CA PRO A 311 5.69 9.58 -22.57
C PRO A 311 5.87 8.05 -22.61
N GLN A 312 6.45 7.55 -23.69
CA GLN A 312 6.70 6.12 -23.89
C GLN A 312 8.17 5.78 -23.60
N SER A 313 8.44 4.54 -23.19
CA SER A 313 9.80 4.13 -22.84
C SER A 313 10.71 4.06 -24.05
N LYS A 314 12.00 4.30 -23.81
CA LYS A 314 13.09 4.13 -24.78
C LYS A 314 13.99 2.95 -24.40
N ILE A 315 13.68 2.24 -23.33
CA ILE A 315 14.44 1.07 -22.89
C ILE A 315 14.10 -0.12 -23.78
N PRO A 316 15.10 -0.81 -24.35
CA PRO A 316 14.86 -1.97 -25.20
C PRO A 316 13.99 -3.04 -24.52
N GLY A 317 12.92 -3.45 -25.21
CA GLY A 317 12.01 -4.49 -24.75
C GLY A 317 11.04 -4.09 -23.63
N GLU A 318 11.18 -2.89 -23.05
CA GLU A 318 10.19 -2.38 -22.09
C GLU A 318 8.87 -2.06 -22.79
N ALA A 319 7.75 -2.43 -22.17
CA ALA A 319 6.43 -2.02 -22.61
C ALA A 319 5.99 -0.76 -21.84
N THR A 320 5.09 0.00 -22.45
CA THR A 320 4.41 1.15 -21.85
C THR A 320 2.95 1.17 -22.30
N TRP A 321 2.10 1.85 -21.54
CA TRP A 321 0.73 2.12 -21.94
C TRP A 321 0.63 3.50 -22.62
N PRO A 322 -0.16 3.67 -23.70
CA PRO A 322 -0.22 4.92 -24.46
C PRO A 322 -0.82 6.08 -23.67
N THR A 323 -1.75 5.81 -22.74
CA THR A 323 -2.46 6.82 -21.95
C THR A 323 -2.42 6.52 -20.45
N GLN A 324 -2.84 7.46 -19.62
CA GLN A 324 -3.13 7.24 -18.21
C GLN A 324 -4.39 8.02 -17.79
N PRO A 325 -5.10 7.57 -16.76
CA PRO A 325 -6.26 8.27 -16.23
C PRO A 325 -5.85 9.49 -15.38
N PHE A 326 -6.48 10.63 -15.65
CA PHE A 326 -6.33 11.87 -14.89
C PHE A 326 -7.69 12.35 -14.39
N PRO A 327 -8.00 12.23 -13.08
CA PRO A 327 -9.22 12.77 -12.53
C PRO A 327 -9.18 14.30 -12.59
N LEU A 328 -10.27 14.91 -13.02
CA LEU A 328 -10.38 16.38 -13.12
C LEU A 328 -10.78 17.03 -11.81
N ARG A 329 -11.40 16.26 -10.90
CA ARG A 329 -11.80 16.72 -9.57
C ARG A 329 -11.66 15.60 -8.53
N PRO A 330 -11.25 15.94 -7.30
CA PRO A 330 -10.68 17.24 -6.91
C PRO A 330 -9.32 17.48 -7.59
N PRO A 331 -8.75 18.70 -7.52
CA PRO A 331 -7.42 18.97 -8.05
C PRO A 331 -6.36 18.04 -7.44
N PRO A 332 -5.21 17.85 -8.11
CA PRO A 332 -4.13 17.03 -7.57
C PRO A 332 -3.59 17.61 -6.25
N LEU A 333 -3.28 16.73 -5.31
CA LEU A 333 -2.72 17.03 -3.98
C LEU A 333 -1.23 17.39 -4.00
N SER A 334 -0.55 16.98 -5.06
CA SER A 334 0.90 17.10 -5.21
C SER A 334 1.27 17.59 -6.60
N ARG A 335 2.49 18.12 -6.76
CA ARG A 335 3.05 18.45 -8.08
C ARG A 335 3.01 17.26 -9.03
N GLN A 336 2.57 17.54 -10.26
CA GLN A 336 2.43 16.57 -11.36
C GLN A 336 3.35 16.88 -12.54
N GLN A 337 3.88 18.10 -12.59
CA GLN A 337 4.60 18.65 -13.72
C GLN A 337 6.12 18.60 -13.49
N PRO A 338 6.94 18.67 -14.56
CA PRO A 338 8.37 18.88 -14.43
C PRO A 338 8.68 20.10 -13.56
N VAL A 339 9.75 20.04 -12.78
CA VAL A 339 10.16 21.12 -11.86
C VAL A 339 10.72 22.29 -12.65
N ALA A 340 10.24 23.51 -12.42
CA ALA A 340 10.82 24.69 -13.06
C ALA A 340 12.20 25.02 -12.44
N ARG A 341 13.11 25.62 -13.22
CA ARG A 341 14.47 25.95 -12.76
C ARG A 341 14.45 26.88 -11.55
N GLU A 342 13.46 27.77 -11.48
CA GLU A 342 13.26 28.74 -10.41
C GLU A 342 12.79 28.06 -9.11
N GLU A 343 12.28 26.83 -9.19
CA GLU A 343 11.84 26.01 -8.07
C GLU A 343 12.99 25.20 -7.46
N ILE A 344 14.23 25.32 -7.93
CA ILE A 344 15.38 24.66 -7.31
C ILE A 344 15.63 25.22 -5.90
N SER A 345 15.99 24.32 -4.98
CA SER A 345 16.19 24.58 -3.56
C SER A 345 17.01 25.84 -3.30
N LYS A 346 16.55 26.63 -2.32
CA LYS A 346 17.26 27.81 -1.80
C LYS A 346 17.54 27.67 -0.29
N VAL A 347 17.56 26.43 0.22
CA VAL A 347 17.71 26.15 1.66
C VAL A 347 19.04 26.70 2.19
N THR A 348 20.14 26.43 1.48
CA THR A 348 21.45 27.08 1.69
C THR A 348 22.09 27.37 0.33
N PRO A 349 23.11 28.26 0.24
CA PRO A 349 23.87 28.46 -0.98
C PRO A 349 24.50 27.17 -1.55
N GLU A 350 25.00 26.29 -0.68
CA GLU A 350 25.61 25.01 -1.07
C GLU A 350 24.55 24.03 -1.58
N SER A 351 23.39 23.97 -0.93
CA SER A 351 22.24 23.17 -1.38
C SER A 351 21.77 23.66 -2.75
N ASN A 352 21.64 24.98 -2.92
CA ASN A 352 21.26 25.60 -4.18
C ASN A 352 22.26 25.25 -5.29
N GLN A 353 23.56 25.43 -5.05
CA GLN A 353 24.60 25.08 -6.02
C GLN A 353 24.53 23.60 -6.40
N TYR A 354 24.52 22.70 -5.41
CA TYR A 354 24.46 21.26 -5.66
C TYR A 354 23.23 20.87 -6.47
N CYS A 355 22.05 21.31 -6.06
CA CYS A 355 20.79 20.96 -6.71
C CYS A 355 20.68 21.57 -8.11
N THR A 356 21.24 22.76 -8.31
CA THR A 356 21.33 23.44 -9.61
C THR A 356 22.20 22.64 -10.57
N GLU A 357 23.39 22.23 -10.14
CA GLU A 357 24.31 21.40 -10.93
C GLU A 357 23.75 20.00 -11.21
N LEU A 358 23.00 19.43 -10.26
CA LEU A 358 22.30 18.17 -10.44
C LEU A 358 21.17 18.32 -11.47
N PHE A 359 20.35 19.36 -11.34
CA PHE A 359 19.25 19.62 -12.25
C PHE A 359 19.70 19.79 -13.71
N ASP A 360 20.89 20.37 -13.93
CA ASP A 360 21.45 20.53 -15.29
C ASP A 360 21.88 19.21 -15.94
N LYS A 361 21.98 18.11 -15.16
CA LYS A 361 22.45 16.80 -15.61
C LYS A 361 21.33 15.76 -15.71
N ILE A 362 20.11 16.11 -15.32
CA ILE A 362 18.98 15.18 -15.28
C ILE A 362 17.95 15.48 -16.36
N VAL A 363 17.20 14.44 -16.74
CA VAL A 363 15.95 14.58 -17.47
C VAL A 363 14.88 15.01 -16.47
N ASN A 364 14.24 16.14 -16.73
CA ASN A 364 13.16 16.66 -15.90
C ASN A 364 11.80 16.18 -16.44
N GLY A 365 11.30 15.07 -15.87
CA GLY A 365 10.07 14.42 -16.29
C GLY A 365 8.86 14.85 -15.46
N GLY A 366 7.69 14.90 -16.10
CA GLY A 366 6.40 14.99 -15.40
C GLY A 366 5.96 13.63 -14.86
N ILE A 367 4.78 13.59 -14.23
CA ILE A 367 4.14 12.34 -13.84
C ILE A 367 4.04 11.37 -15.04
N TYR A 368 4.24 10.08 -14.78
CA TYR A 368 4.26 9.02 -15.79
C TYR A 368 5.37 9.12 -16.84
N THR A 369 6.47 9.82 -16.57
CA THR A 369 7.68 9.72 -17.40
C THR A 369 8.39 8.40 -17.09
N PRO A 370 8.51 7.43 -18.03
CA PRO A 370 9.29 6.22 -17.79
C PRO A 370 10.78 6.55 -17.62
N LEU A 371 11.49 5.76 -16.81
CA LEU A 371 12.92 5.98 -16.59
C LEU A 371 13.72 5.55 -17.82
N GLY A 372 14.57 6.45 -18.33
CA GLY A 372 15.53 6.15 -19.39
C GLY A 372 16.93 5.83 -18.87
N PHE A 373 17.92 5.76 -19.76
CA PHE A 373 19.33 5.63 -19.38
C PHE A 373 19.90 6.88 -18.68
N GLY A 374 19.31 8.05 -18.96
CA GLY A 374 19.66 9.29 -18.28
C GLY A 374 19.01 9.36 -16.90
N LEU A 375 19.74 9.94 -15.93
CA LEU A 375 19.19 10.21 -14.60
C LEU A 375 17.98 11.13 -14.76
N THR A 376 16.83 10.70 -14.27
CA THR A 376 15.53 11.35 -14.47
C THR A 376 14.93 11.70 -13.13
N THR A 377 14.41 12.93 -12.99
CA THR A 377 13.54 13.32 -11.87
C THR A 377 12.08 13.27 -12.29
N PHE A 378 11.21 12.91 -11.35
CA PHE A 378 9.77 12.84 -11.57
C PHE A 378 9.00 13.09 -10.26
N PHE A 379 7.79 13.62 -10.42
CA PHE A 379 6.89 14.02 -9.35
C PHE A 379 5.46 13.50 -9.58
N PRO A 380 4.77 12.99 -8.55
CA PRO A 380 5.34 12.63 -7.25
C PRO A 380 6.36 11.49 -7.37
N GLY A 381 7.38 11.49 -6.51
CA GLY A 381 8.33 10.38 -6.42
C GLY A 381 7.72 9.13 -5.77
N THR A 382 8.53 8.10 -5.54
CA THR A 382 8.03 6.82 -4.98
C THR A 382 7.59 6.86 -3.50
N LEU A 383 7.73 7.99 -2.79
CA LEU A 383 6.98 8.18 -1.52
C LEU A 383 5.48 8.36 -1.77
N GLY A 384 5.14 8.79 -2.98
CA GLY A 384 3.82 9.22 -3.39
C GLY A 384 3.46 10.60 -2.87
N GLY A 385 2.41 11.18 -3.45
CA GLY A 385 1.69 12.33 -2.89
C GLY A 385 1.00 11.93 -1.59
N ALA A 386 -0.19 11.33 -1.68
CA ALA A 386 -0.77 10.68 -0.51
C ALA A 386 -0.05 9.34 -0.23
N THR A 387 -0.03 8.92 1.04
CA THR A 387 0.64 7.67 1.47
C THR A 387 -0.22 6.94 2.50
N TRP A 388 0.33 5.92 3.16
CA TRP A 388 -0.35 5.01 4.09
C TRP A 388 -1.09 5.65 5.28
N SER A 389 -0.83 6.93 5.58
CA SER A 389 -1.61 7.68 6.57
C SER A 389 -3.07 7.88 6.15
N GLY A 390 -3.36 7.81 4.85
CA GLY A 390 -4.70 7.90 4.29
C GLY A 390 -5.33 9.28 4.43
N ALA A 391 -6.65 9.29 4.56
CA ALA A 391 -7.45 10.50 4.67
C ALA A 391 -8.52 10.36 5.75
N SER A 392 -9.02 11.50 6.24
CA SER A 392 -10.16 11.58 7.15
C SER A 392 -11.29 12.39 6.53
N PHE A 393 -12.53 12.08 6.88
CA PHE A 393 -13.73 12.73 6.33
C PHE A 393 -14.61 13.21 7.49
N ASP A 394 -15.03 14.47 7.47
CA ASP A 394 -16.06 14.99 8.39
C ASP A 394 -17.42 15.02 7.67
N PRO A 395 -18.35 14.11 7.99
CA PRO A 395 -19.65 14.05 7.32
C PRO A 395 -20.56 15.26 7.62
N ARG A 396 -20.27 16.05 8.65
CA ARG A 396 -21.06 17.25 9.00
C ARG A 396 -20.73 18.40 8.06
N THR A 397 -19.44 18.60 7.80
CA THR A 397 -18.94 19.69 6.96
C THR A 397 -18.82 19.27 5.49
N GLY A 398 -18.66 17.98 5.22
CA GLY A 398 -18.41 17.44 3.87
C GLY A 398 -16.93 17.44 3.49
N TYR A 399 -16.02 17.90 4.35
CA TYR A 399 -14.61 17.99 4.01
C TYR A 399 -13.89 16.64 4.12
N LEU A 400 -13.08 16.34 3.11
CA LEU A 400 -12.03 15.34 3.15
C LEU A 400 -10.69 16.01 3.47
N TYR A 401 -10.00 15.53 4.50
CA TYR A 401 -8.68 16.00 4.90
C TYR A 401 -7.60 14.99 4.50
N VAL A 402 -6.58 15.47 3.77
CA VAL A 402 -5.50 14.62 3.25
C VAL A 402 -4.16 15.29 3.44
N ASN A 403 -3.23 14.60 4.11
CA ASN A 403 -1.82 14.98 4.10
C ASN A 403 -1.15 14.38 2.86
N ALA A 404 -0.34 15.19 2.17
CA ALA A 404 0.39 14.75 0.98
C ALA A 404 1.86 15.18 1.06
N ASN A 405 2.75 14.37 0.50
CA ASN A 405 4.14 14.74 0.28
C ASN A 405 4.26 15.55 -1.01
N GLU A 406 5.22 16.46 -1.03
CA GLU A 406 5.64 17.24 -2.19
C GLU A 406 7.12 16.96 -2.46
N ALA A 407 7.41 15.69 -2.78
CA ALA A 407 8.76 15.16 -2.89
C ALA A 407 8.99 14.38 -4.20
N GLY A 408 10.06 14.75 -4.91
CA GLY A 408 10.48 14.09 -6.14
C GLY A 408 11.39 12.89 -5.89
N ALA A 409 11.46 12.00 -6.87
CA ALA A 409 12.40 10.89 -6.91
C ALA A 409 13.45 11.08 -8.00
N LEU A 410 14.54 10.31 -7.91
CA LEU A 410 15.56 10.23 -8.95
C LEU A 410 15.80 8.77 -9.35
N GLY A 411 16.03 8.53 -10.63
CA GLY A 411 16.40 7.21 -11.12
C GLY A 411 16.84 7.20 -12.57
N ALA A 412 17.62 6.19 -12.94
CA ALA A 412 17.93 5.82 -14.31
C ALA A 412 17.84 4.31 -14.45
N MET A 413 17.56 3.82 -15.64
CA MET A 413 17.65 2.39 -15.95
C MET A 413 19.08 2.03 -16.32
N LYS A 414 19.59 0.97 -15.71
CA LYS A 414 20.91 0.41 -16.00
C LYS A 414 20.77 -1.02 -16.50
N ALA A 415 21.45 -1.34 -17.60
CA ALA A 415 21.56 -2.70 -18.10
C ALA A 415 22.19 -3.61 -17.04
N GLN A 416 21.67 -4.82 -16.91
CA GLN A 416 22.17 -5.83 -15.99
C GLN A 416 23.00 -6.89 -16.73
N SER A 417 23.70 -7.73 -15.98
CA SER A 417 24.38 -8.89 -16.57
C SER A 417 23.36 -9.87 -17.18
N PRO A 418 23.77 -10.72 -18.16
CA PRO A 418 22.88 -11.71 -18.75
C PRO A 418 22.23 -12.68 -17.74
N ASP A 419 22.91 -12.96 -16.62
CA ASP A 419 22.41 -13.84 -15.56
C ASP A 419 21.41 -13.15 -14.62
N SER A 420 21.17 -11.84 -14.79
CA SER A 420 20.19 -11.11 -13.98
C SER A 420 18.76 -11.55 -14.31
N PRO A 421 17.86 -11.64 -13.30
CA PRO A 421 16.45 -11.94 -13.52
C PRO A 421 15.73 -10.94 -14.45
N VAL A 422 16.27 -9.72 -14.58
CA VAL A 422 15.75 -8.67 -15.46
C VAL A 422 16.89 -8.02 -16.26
N PRO A 423 16.66 -7.62 -17.52
CA PRO A 423 17.69 -7.01 -18.36
C PRO A 423 18.04 -5.57 -17.95
N PHE A 424 17.12 -4.87 -17.29
CA PHE A 424 17.33 -3.51 -16.79
C PHE A 424 16.79 -3.36 -15.38
N ARG A 425 17.46 -2.56 -14.57
CA ARG A 425 17.03 -2.22 -13.20
C ARG A 425 17.21 -0.74 -12.93
N ARG A 426 16.29 -0.17 -12.16
CA ARG A 426 16.41 1.21 -11.68
C ARG A 426 17.62 1.34 -10.76
N THR A 427 18.40 2.39 -10.98
CA THR A 427 19.54 2.76 -10.15
C THR A 427 19.60 4.27 -9.97
N SER A 428 20.34 4.70 -8.95
CA SER A 428 20.68 6.10 -8.73
C SER A 428 21.89 6.18 -7.79
N PRO A 429 22.48 7.39 -7.59
CA PRO A 429 23.57 7.57 -6.63
C PRO A 429 23.26 7.14 -5.19
N ARG A 430 21.97 7.06 -4.79
CA ARG A 430 21.55 6.70 -3.43
C ARG A 430 20.65 5.47 -3.37
N GLY A 431 20.80 4.58 -4.35
CA GLY A 431 20.02 3.35 -4.43
C GLY A 431 18.72 3.49 -5.21
N GLU A 432 17.96 2.40 -5.29
CA GLU A 432 16.82 2.26 -6.19
C GLU A 432 15.67 3.22 -5.87
N TYR A 433 15.48 3.60 -4.61
CA TYR A 433 14.39 4.47 -4.15
C TYR A 433 14.84 5.90 -3.81
N ALA A 434 15.91 6.38 -4.46
CA ALA A 434 16.46 7.69 -4.14
C ALA A 434 15.49 8.84 -4.41
N ARG A 435 15.69 9.90 -3.64
CA ARG A 435 14.93 11.14 -3.65
C ARG A 435 15.68 12.23 -4.40
N PHE A 436 14.96 13.22 -4.91
CA PHE A 436 15.55 14.41 -5.50
C PHE A 436 16.09 15.34 -4.40
N TRP A 437 17.18 14.93 -3.75
CA TRP A 437 17.73 15.55 -2.55
C TRP A 437 19.22 15.89 -2.69
N ASP A 438 19.66 16.92 -1.96
CA ASP A 438 21.07 17.27 -1.81
C ASP A 438 21.80 16.31 -0.86
N GLN A 439 23.12 16.44 -0.74
CA GLN A 439 23.98 15.58 0.09
C GLN A 439 23.62 15.54 1.59
N ASN A 440 22.87 16.51 2.09
CA ASN A 440 22.40 16.60 3.46
C ASN A 440 20.93 16.12 3.60
N GLU A 441 20.37 15.52 2.55
CA GLU A 441 18.99 15.06 2.47
C GLU A 441 17.94 16.19 2.46
N TRP A 442 18.33 17.43 2.11
CA TRP A 442 17.37 18.49 1.83
C TRP A 442 16.76 18.30 0.44
N PRO A 443 15.45 18.50 0.25
CA PRO A 443 14.88 18.40 -1.08
C PRO A 443 15.40 19.45 -2.04
N CYS A 444 15.71 19.04 -3.27
CA CYS A 444 16.25 19.89 -4.31
C CYS A 444 15.19 20.75 -5.00
N GLN A 445 13.92 20.53 -4.72
CA GLN A 445 12.80 21.42 -5.03
C GLN A 445 12.47 22.32 -3.81
N GLN A 446 11.94 23.51 -4.07
CA GLN A 446 11.49 24.44 -3.03
C GLN A 446 10.22 23.95 -2.30
N PRO A 447 10.03 24.38 -1.04
CA PRO A 447 8.84 24.06 -0.27
C PRO A 447 7.54 24.59 -0.93
N PRO A 448 6.37 24.06 -0.56
CA PRO A 448 6.16 23.05 0.48
C PRO A 448 6.73 21.68 0.08
N TRP A 449 7.24 20.93 1.06
CA TRP A 449 7.66 19.53 0.90
C TRP A 449 6.60 18.53 1.40
N GLY A 450 5.52 19.06 1.96
CA GLY A 450 4.30 18.36 2.26
C GLY A 450 3.20 19.37 2.57
N THR A 451 1.95 18.95 2.42
CA THR A 451 0.75 19.76 2.58
C THR A 451 -0.26 19.03 3.44
N LEU A 452 -1.15 19.79 4.08
CA LEU A 452 -2.40 19.29 4.66
C LEU A 452 -3.53 20.00 3.93
N ASN A 453 -4.38 19.22 3.27
CA ASN A 453 -5.41 19.71 2.38
C ASN A 453 -6.78 19.45 2.99
N ALA A 454 -7.71 20.38 2.83
CA ALA A 454 -9.14 20.20 3.09
C ALA A 454 -9.88 20.39 1.77
N ILE A 455 -10.68 19.40 1.37
CA ILE A 455 -11.31 19.30 0.05
C ILE A 455 -12.82 19.17 0.23
N ASP A 456 -13.60 19.98 -0.48
CA ASP A 456 -15.06 20.02 -0.44
C ASP A 456 -15.75 19.08 -1.46
#